data_AF-A0A1H2IHV4-F1
#
_entry.id   AF-A0A1H2IHV4-F1
#
_cell.length_a   1.000
_cell.length_b   1.000
_cell.length_c   1.000
_cell.angle_alpha   90.00
_cell.angle_beta   90.00
_cell.angle_gamma   90.00
#
_symmetry.space_group_name_H-M   'P 1'
#
loop_
_entity.id
_entity.type
_entity.pdbx_description
1 polymer ?
#
loop_
_entity_poly.entity_id
_entity_poly.type
_entity_poly.pdbx_seq_one_letter_code
_entity_poly.pdbx_strand_id
1 'polypeptide(L)'
;MSLINQQITELIKEKLEYQDDSLNIQIKFDKNFIGFKGHFPNNPVLPGVVMIKTMTLMYELYKKKEVTLSQITQAKFIEPVFADTVTCFIVKANRDKLNRDKQTIKLQGKVLKSEKIIAKISLILQE
;
A
#
# COMPACT_ATOMS: atom_id res chain seq x y z
N MET A 1 -11.82 -1.46 12.84
CA MET A 1 -11.13 -1.49 11.53
C MET A 1 -12.20 -1.42 10.43
N SER A 2 -12.03 -0.59 9.38
CA SER A 2 -13.03 -0.48 8.29
C SER A 2 -13.07 -1.74 7.42
N LEU A 3 -14.19 -1.98 6.71
CA LEU A 3 -14.32 -3.14 5.80
C LEU A 3 -13.25 -3.17 4.71
N ILE A 4 -12.87 -1.99 4.17
CA ILE A 4 -11.75 -1.87 3.22
C ILE A 4 -10.46 -2.39 3.83
N ASN A 5 -10.12 -1.94 5.05
CA ASN A 5 -8.90 -2.37 5.71
C ASN A 5 -8.92 -3.88 5.99
N GLN A 6 -10.06 -4.44 6.41
CA GLN A 6 -10.21 -5.89 6.62
C GLN A 6 -9.91 -6.67 5.33
N GLN A 7 -10.53 -6.30 4.20
CA GLN A 7 -10.31 -6.97 2.91
C GLN A 7 -8.84 -6.85 2.45
N ILE A 8 -8.21 -5.67 2.60
CA ILE A 8 -6.80 -5.49 2.27
C ILE A 8 -5.92 -6.38 3.16
N THR A 9 -6.18 -6.42 4.46
CA THR A 9 -5.43 -7.25 5.41
C THR A 9 -5.51 -8.73 5.06
N GLU A 10 -6.68 -9.24 4.66
CA GLU A 10 -6.80 -10.64 4.23
C GLU A 10 -5.98 -10.96 2.98
N LEU A 11 -5.92 -10.02 2.02
CA LEU A 11 -5.07 -10.17 0.83
C LEU A 11 -3.57 -10.22 1.19
N ILE A 12 -3.16 -9.64 2.31
CA ILE A 12 -1.76 -9.51 2.73
C ILE A 12 -1.26 -10.66 3.61
N LYS A 13 -2.07 -11.10 4.59
CA LYS A 13 -1.65 -11.91 5.76
C LYS A 13 -0.76 -13.12 5.46
N GLU A 14 -0.91 -13.79 4.33
CA GLU A 14 -0.22 -15.05 4.00
C GLU A 14 0.73 -14.94 2.81
N LYS A 15 0.83 -13.75 2.18
CA LYS A 15 1.57 -13.54 0.93
C LYS A 15 2.64 -12.45 1.04
N LEU A 16 2.79 -11.85 2.22
CA LEU A 16 3.76 -10.80 2.46
C LEU A 16 5.17 -11.40 2.58
N GLU A 17 6.05 -11.03 1.66
CA GLU A 17 7.42 -11.49 1.60
C GLU A 17 8.37 -10.34 2.00
N TYR A 18 9.45 -10.67 2.69
CA TYR A 18 10.53 -9.72 2.97
C TYR A 18 11.80 -10.16 2.24
N GLN A 19 12.24 -9.35 1.28
CA GLN A 19 13.40 -9.62 0.42
C GLN A 19 14.09 -8.31 0.06
N ASP A 20 15.43 -8.31 -0.02
CA ASP A 20 16.24 -7.17 -0.47
C ASP A 20 15.91 -5.83 0.22
N ASP A 21 15.74 -5.89 1.55
CA ASP A 21 15.38 -4.75 2.39
C ASP A 21 14.04 -4.09 1.98
N SER A 22 13.10 -4.92 1.52
CA SER A 22 11.78 -4.50 1.09
C SER A 22 10.69 -5.53 1.41
N LEU A 23 9.49 -5.03 1.68
CA LEU A 23 8.27 -5.80 1.74
C LEU A 23 7.68 -5.91 0.34
N ASN A 24 7.38 -7.13 -0.08
CA ASN A 24 6.90 -7.47 -1.41
C ASN A 24 5.60 -8.25 -1.30
N ILE A 25 4.65 -7.95 -2.18
CA ILE A 25 3.43 -8.75 -2.32
C ILE A 25 2.80 -8.57 -3.69
N GLN A 26 2.28 -9.67 -4.25
CA GLN A 26 1.39 -9.63 -5.41
C GLN A 26 -0.07 -9.66 -4.97
N ILE A 27 -0.84 -8.66 -5.39
CA ILE A 27 -2.26 -8.53 -5.08
C ILE A 27 -3.06 -8.38 -6.36
N LYS A 28 -4.16 -9.14 -6.43
CA LYS A 28 -5.23 -8.95 -7.40
C LYS A 28 -6.48 -8.54 -6.63
N PHE A 29 -6.93 -7.30 -6.83
CA PHE A 29 -8.21 -6.84 -6.30
C PHE A 29 -9.31 -7.30 -7.25
N ASP A 30 -10.12 -8.26 -6.82
CA ASP A 30 -11.25 -8.72 -7.64
C ASP A 30 -12.33 -7.64 -7.78
N LYS A 31 -13.19 -7.79 -8.78
CA LYS A 31 -14.28 -6.84 -9.05
C LYS A 31 -15.26 -6.61 -7.89
N ASN A 32 -15.33 -7.52 -6.91
CA ASN A 32 -16.20 -7.43 -5.74
C ASN A 32 -15.52 -6.70 -4.57
N PHE A 33 -14.22 -6.39 -4.67
CA PHE A 33 -13.50 -5.60 -3.67
C PHE A 33 -14.24 -4.28 -3.42
N ILE A 34 -14.52 -4.00 -2.15
CA ILE A 34 -15.40 -2.90 -1.75
C ILE A 34 -14.84 -1.54 -2.19
N GLY A 35 -13.52 -1.42 -2.35
CA GLY A 35 -12.87 -0.19 -2.82
C GLY A 35 -13.22 0.21 -4.25
N PHE A 36 -13.81 -0.67 -5.07
CA PHE A 36 -14.35 -0.33 -6.39
C PHE A 36 -15.78 0.24 -6.32
N LYS A 37 -16.49 0.11 -5.19
CA LYS A 37 -17.85 0.66 -5.08
C LYS A 37 -17.81 2.19 -5.20
N GLY A 38 -18.39 2.69 -6.28
CA GLY A 38 -18.39 4.11 -6.62
C GLY A 38 -17.16 4.58 -7.41
N HIS A 39 -16.24 3.69 -7.82
CA HIS A 39 -15.02 4.07 -8.53
C HIS A 39 -14.66 3.10 -9.67
N PHE A 40 -15.23 3.23 -10.86
CA PHE A 40 -16.38 4.04 -11.25
C PHE A 40 -17.50 3.09 -11.72
N PRO A 41 -18.78 3.52 -11.75
CA PRO A 41 -19.85 2.70 -12.31
C PRO A 41 -19.45 2.18 -13.70
N ASN A 42 -19.55 0.86 -13.90
CA ASN A 42 -19.17 0.13 -15.13
C ASN A 42 -17.69 0.19 -15.54
N ASN A 43 -16.82 0.88 -14.79
CA ASN A 43 -15.39 0.96 -15.06
C ASN A 43 -14.59 0.95 -13.73
N PRO A 44 -14.46 -0.21 -13.06
CA PRO A 44 -13.83 -0.30 -11.76
C PRO A 44 -12.33 -0.01 -11.87
N VAL A 45 -11.91 1.10 -11.27
CA VAL A 45 -10.51 1.54 -11.20
C VAL A 45 -10.08 1.55 -9.74
N LEU A 46 -8.87 1.13 -9.42
CA LEU A 46 -8.41 1.06 -8.04
C LEU A 46 -8.13 2.47 -7.54
N PRO A 47 -8.79 2.96 -6.47
CA PRO A 47 -8.50 4.29 -5.95
C PRO A 47 -7.07 4.39 -5.42
N GLY A 48 -6.41 5.54 -5.65
CA GLY A 48 -5.05 5.77 -5.14
C GLY A 48 -4.92 5.64 -3.63
N VAL A 49 -5.98 5.96 -2.88
CA VAL A 49 -6.04 5.78 -1.42
C VAL A 49 -6.00 4.31 -1.00
N VAL A 50 -6.48 3.38 -1.83
CA VAL A 50 -6.35 1.95 -1.57
C VAL A 50 -4.89 1.54 -1.66
N MET A 51 -4.14 2.03 -2.66
CA MET A 51 -2.70 1.75 -2.75
C MET A 51 -1.93 2.27 -1.53
N ILE A 52 -2.26 3.47 -1.05
CA ILE A 52 -1.67 4.05 0.18
C ILE A 52 -1.99 3.14 1.38
N LYS A 53 -3.26 2.77 1.56
CA LYS A 53 -3.70 1.88 2.65
C LYS A 53 -3.01 0.52 2.60
N THR A 54 -2.86 -0.08 1.42
CA THR A 54 -2.14 -1.34 1.25
C THR A 54 -0.70 -1.23 1.74
N MET A 55 0.02 -0.18 1.35
CA MET A 55 1.40 0.02 1.80
C MET A 55 1.50 0.23 3.30
N THR A 56 0.59 1.00 3.90
CA THR A 56 0.52 1.18 5.36
C THR A 56 0.24 -0.15 6.07
N LEU A 57 -0.76 -0.92 5.63
CA LEU A 57 -1.12 -2.21 6.23
C LEU A 57 -0.01 -3.26 6.07
N MET A 58 0.72 -3.27 4.95
CA MET A 58 1.92 -4.10 4.80
C MET A 58 2.94 -3.80 5.90
N TYR A 59 3.18 -2.52 6.20
CA TYR A 59 4.10 -2.12 7.26
C TYR A 59 3.58 -2.52 8.65
N GLU A 60 2.31 -2.26 8.95
CA GLU A 60 1.68 -2.60 10.23
C GLU A 60 1.71 -4.10 10.50
N LEU A 61 1.38 -4.92 9.50
CA LEU A 61 1.41 -6.38 9.60
C LEU A 61 2.83 -6.91 9.80
N TYR A 62 3.81 -6.35 9.08
CA TYR A 62 5.22 -6.71 9.25
C TYR A 62 5.76 -6.36 10.64
N LYS A 63 5.43 -5.17 11.16
CA LYS A 63 5.88 -4.71 12.48
C LYS A 63 5.00 -5.19 13.64
N LYS A 64 3.83 -5.77 13.35
CA LYS A 64 2.80 -6.12 14.34
C LYS A 64 2.44 -4.93 15.24
N LYS A 65 2.40 -3.73 14.65
CA LYS A 65 2.14 -2.47 15.35
C LYS A 65 1.36 -1.53 14.43
N GLU A 66 0.32 -0.89 14.96
CA GLU A 66 -0.46 0.12 14.23
C GLU A 66 0.35 1.41 14.06
N VAL A 67 0.08 2.15 12.99
CA VAL A 67 0.73 3.43 12.68
C VAL A 67 -0.27 4.43 12.15
N THR A 68 -0.02 5.71 12.42
CA THR A 68 -0.80 6.81 11.86
C THR A 68 -0.07 7.39 10.65
N LEU A 69 -0.80 7.59 9.55
CA LEU A 69 -0.28 8.35 8.40
C LEU A 69 -0.20 9.83 8.77
N SER A 70 1.01 10.34 8.94
CA SER A 70 1.26 11.75 9.28
C SER A 70 1.33 12.62 8.03
N GLN A 71 1.99 12.15 6.97
CA GLN A 71 2.18 12.94 5.74
C GLN A 71 2.31 12.06 4.50
N ILE A 72 1.76 12.53 3.39
CA ILE A 72 2.07 12.02 2.04
C ILE A 72 3.10 12.97 1.44
N THR A 73 4.35 12.51 1.28
CA THR A 73 5.43 13.31 0.68
C THR A 73 5.50 13.14 -0.83
N GLN A 74 4.96 12.03 -1.35
CA GLN A 74 4.84 11.79 -2.78
C GLN A 74 3.67 10.84 -3.06
N ALA A 75 2.85 11.15 -4.06
CA ALA A 75 1.84 10.26 -4.60
C ALA A 75 1.72 10.47 -6.11
N LYS A 76 2.51 9.71 -6.89
CA LYS A 76 2.48 9.74 -8.36
C LYS A 76 1.78 8.48 -8.88
N PHE A 77 0.63 8.65 -9.51
CA PHE A 77 -0.13 7.59 -10.18
C PHE A 77 0.03 7.76 -11.69
N ILE A 78 0.71 6.81 -12.33
CA ILE A 78 1.15 6.87 -13.74
C ILE A 78 0.12 6.18 -14.64
N GLU A 79 -0.42 5.04 -14.19
CA GLU A 79 -1.47 4.31 -14.90
C GLU A 79 -2.58 3.84 -13.96
N PRO A 80 -3.84 3.77 -14.44
CA PRO A 80 -4.92 3.16 -13.69
C PRO A 80 -4.71 1.64 -13.54
N VAL A 81 -5.27 1.10 -12.46
CA VAL A 81 -5.38 -0.34 -12.22
C VAL A 81 -6.84 -0.71 -12.29
N PHE A 82 -7.21 -1.61 -13.19
CA PHE A 82 -8.57 -2.12 -13.28
C PHE A 82 -8.77 -3.31 -12.35
N ALA A 83 -10.02 -3.65 -12.06
CA ALA A 83 -10.35 -4.90 -11.37
C ALA A 83 -9.66 -6.11 -12.04
N ASP A 84 -9.36 -7.12 -11.23
CA ASP A 84 -8.72 -8.38 -11.64
C ASP A 84 -7.31 -8.24 -12.23
N THR A 85 -6.72 -7.03 -12.20
CA THR A 85 -5.32 -6.80 -12.57
C THR A 85 -4.41 -7.24 -11.42
N VAL A 86 -3.41 -8.07 -11.75
CA VAL A 86 -2.34 -8.41 -10.80
C VAL A 86 -1.37 -7.24 -10.68
N THR A 87 -1.10 -6.83 -9.46
CA THR A 87 -0.18 -5.75 -9.13
C THR A 87 0.85 -6.20 -8.10
N CYS A 88 2.09 -5.77 -8.25
CA CYS A 88 3.15 -6.02 -7.27
C CYS A 88 3.41 -4.74 -6.48
N PHE A 89 3.32 -4.83 -5.15
CA PHE A 89 3.67 -3.76 -4.22
C PHE A 89 5.04 -4.04 -3.64
N ILE A 90 5.95 -3.08 -3.79
CA ILE A 90 7.32 -3.14 -3.26
C ILE A 90 7.50 -1.95 -2.33
N VAL A 91 7.75 -2.19 -1.05
CA VAL A 91 7.75 -1.17 0.00
C VAL A 91 9.02 -1.24 0.84
N LYS A 92 9.74 -0.11 0.94
CA LYS A 92 10.90 0.06 1.82
C LYS A 92 10.53 0.97 2.98
N ALA A 93 10.99 0.63 4.18
CA ALA A 93 10.72 1.40 5.39
C ALA A 93 12.02 1.79 6.08
N ASN A 94 12.23 3.09 6.28
CA ASN A 94 13.39 3.63 6.97
C ASN A 94 12.94 4.41 8.20
N ARG A 95 13.51 4.11 9.37
CA ARG A 95 13.31 4.93 10.56
C ARG A 95 14.23 6.13 10.52
N ASP A 96 13.69 7.31 10.79
CA ASP A 96 14.54 8.48 11.02
C ASP A 96 15.24 8.31 12.38
N LYS A 97 16.56 8.14 12.36
CA LYS A 97 17.37 7.96 13.57
C LYS A 97 17.79 9.29 14.22
N LEU A 98 17.58 10.42 13.54
CA LEU A 98 18.06 11.72 13.98
C LEU A 98 17.14 12.40 15.01
N ASN A 99 15.85 12.06 15.03
CA ASN A 99 14.88 12.60 15.99
C ASN A 99 14.44 11.52 16.98
N ARG A 100 15.10 11.42 18.14
CA ARG A 100 14.73 10.45 19.20
C ARG A 100 13.32 10.66 19.76
N ASP A 101 12.79 11.89 19.67
CA ASP A 101 11.47 12.27 20.21
C ASP A 101 10.29 12.01 19.26
N LYS A 102 10.56 11.77 17.96
CA LYS A 102 9.52 11.46 16.97
C LYS A 102 9.86 10.13 16.31
N GLN A 103 9.18 9.06 16.72
CA GLN A 103 9.23 7.74 16.06
C GLN A 103 8.58 7.82 14.67
N THR A 104 9.21 8.56 13.76
CA THR A 104 8.76 8.71 12.37
C THR A 104 9.38 7.63 11.50
N ILE A 105 8.56 7.10 10.61
CA ILE A 105 8.95 6.10 9.63
C ILE A 105 8.70 6.68 8.25
N LYS A 106 9.75 6.71 7.44
CA LYS A 106 9.62 7.01 6.01
C LYS A 106 9.34 5.71 5.26
N LEU A 107 8.14 5.60 4.70
CA LEU A 107 7.72 4.49 3.87
C LEU A 107 7.80 4.90 2.39
N GLN A 108 8.52 4.13 1.57
CA GLN A 108 8.66 4.38 0.14
C GLN A 108 8.21 3.16 -0.65
N GLY A 109 7.18 3.32 -1.44
CA GLY A 109 6.54 2.25 -2.20
C GLY A 109 6.56 2.48 -3.71
N LYS A 110 6.66 1.38 -4.45
CA LYS A 110 6.39 1.30 -5.89
C LYS A 110 5.27 0.28 -6.11
N VAL A 111 4.39 0.57 -7.05
CA VAL A 111 3.39 -0.40 -7.55
C VAL A 111 3.73 -0.72 -9.00
N LEU A 112 3.79 -2.01 -9.33
CA LEU A 112 4.13 -2.50 -10.65
C LEU A 112 2.96 -3.28 -11.26
N LYS A 113 2.81 -3.19 -12.58
CA LYS A 113 1.95 -4.02 -13.42
C LYS A 113 2.79 -4.53 -14.58
N SER A 114 2.98 -5.85 -14.69
CA SER A 114 3.82 -6.47 -15.73
C SER A 114 5.21 -5.80 -15.83
N GLU A 115 5.95 -5.74 -14.72
CA GLU A 115 7.26 -5.07 -14.58
C GLU A 115 7.27 -3.54 -14.76
N LYS A 116 6.19 -2.92 -15.24
CA LYS A 116 6.10 -1.46 -15.39
C LYS A 116 5.69 -0.81 -14.07
N ILE A 117 6.44 0.22 -13.64
CA ILE A 117 6.05 1.05 -12.50
C ILE A 117 4.83 1.90 -12.89
N ILE A 118 3.72 1.68 -12.19
CA ILE A 118 2.46 2.38 -12.38
C ILE A 118 2.13 3.36 -11.25
N ALA A 119 2.78 3.25 -10.09
CA ALA A 119 2.69 4.25 -9.03
C ALA A 119 3.98 4.33 -8.21
N LYS A 120 4.27 5.54 -7.70
CA LYS A 120 5.35 5.80 -6.73
C LYS A 120 4.78 6.60 -5.58
N ILE A 121 4.87 6.08 -4.36
CA ILE A 121 4.26 6.66 -3.17
C ILE A 121 5.33 6.76 -2.07
N SER A 122 5.40 7.91 -1.39
CA SER A 122 6.25 8.11 -0.21
C SER A 122 5.40 8.69 0.91
N LEU A 123 5.44 8.05 2.08
CA LEU A 123 4.65 8.38 3.26
C LEU A 123 5.57 8.63 4.46
N ILE A 124 5.12 9.49 5.37
CA ILE A 124 5.65 9.58 6.73
C ILE A 124 4.59 9.01 7.66
N LEU A 125 4.96 7.97 8.39
CA LEU A 125 4.12 7.32 9.40
C LEU A 125 4.64 7.67 10.79
N GLN A 126 3.76 7.64 11.77
CA GLN A 126 4.07 7.79 13.19
C GLN A 126 3.55 6.57 13.94
N GLU A 127 4.39 6.02 14.81
CA GLU A 127 3.99 4.94 15.74
C GLU A 127 3.27 5.44 16.99
#